data_AF-A0A3S0JRT3-F1
#
_entry.id   AF-A0A3S0JRT3-F1
#
_cell.length_a   1.000
_cell.length_b   1.000
_cell.length_c   1.000
_cell.angle_alpha   90.00
_cell.angle_beta   90.00
_cell.angle_gamma   90.00
#
_symmetry.space_group_name_H-M   'P 1'
#
loop_
_entity.id
_entity.type
_entity.pdbx_description
1 polymer ?
#
loop_
_entity_poly.entity_id
_entity_poly.type
_entity_poly.pdbx_seq_one_letter_code
_entity_poly.pdbx_strand_id
1 'polypeptide(L)'
;MKKLLLFLAFATFVFLVGCSNSNSQEDIEKQAVEEPSKTENPKNTDEASNTEQSEDTEPTSSTSSSNSEELSQAFTEYMNEIVLLAPEEERIIGLYDSVTGVNYVNDEMIYNTLLNDVIPSYRQFIIDLEAIMPKNQEIRELHEMYIEAANIQYNSFTLMISALEEQNVDTITEANQGLDEARRILRDWLYGIEDLSQKTGVSLE
;
A
#
# COMPACT_ATOMS: atom_id res chain seq x y z
N MET A 1 -30.69 -6.77 12.01
CA MET A 1 -29.56 -7.73 12.01
C MET A 1 -29.70 -8.70 10.84
N LYS A 2 -28.92 -8.50 9.76
CA LYS A 2 -28.67 -9.52 8.72
C LYS A 2 -27.16 -9.66 8.64
N LYS A 3 -26.61 -10.85 8.94
CA LYS A 3 -25.18 -11.12 8.74
C LYS A 3 -24.96 -11.49 7.28
N LEU A 4 -24.12 -10.74 6.57
CA LEU A 4 -23.73 -11.08 5.20
C LEU A 4 -22.62 -12.12 5.26
N LEU A 5 -22.95 -13.39 5.04
CA LEU A 5 -21.98 -14.47 4.94
C LEU A 5 -21.43 -14.53 3.52
N LEU A 6 -20.16 -14.15 3.35
CA LEU A 6 -19.46 -14.20 2.08
C LEU A 6 -19.00 -15.64 1.82
N PHE A 7 -19.75 -16.36 0.96
CA PHE A 7 -19.45 -17.75 0.62
C PHE A 7 -18.27 -17.82 -0.36
N LEU A 8 -17.11 -18.26 0.13
CA LEU A 8 -15.95 -18.60 -0.70
C LEU A 8 -16.22 -19.88 -1.51
N ALA A 9 -16.70 -19.72 -2.74
CA ALA A 9 -17.00 -20.83 -3.63
C ALA A 9 -15.71 -21.42 -4.25
N PHE A 10 -15.18 -22.47 -3.62
CA PHE A 10 -13.99 -23.20 -4.06
C PHE A 10 -14.31 -24.05 -5.31
N ALA A 11 -14.27 -23.43 -6.50
CA ALA A 11 -14.50 -24.11 -7.77
C ALA A 11 -13.25 -24.92 -8.18
N THR A 12 -13.40 -26.24 -8.21
CA THR A 12 -12.31 -27.22 -8.37
C THR A 12 -11.64 -27.17 -9.75
N PHE A 13 -10.31 -27.10 -9.75
CA PHE A 13 -9.44 -27.31 -10.91
C PHE A 13 -9.70 -28.69 -11.55
N VAL A 14 -10.14 -28.72 -12.81
CA VAL A 14 -10.10 -29.93 -13.65
C VAL A 14 -8.85 -29.85 -14.53
N PHE A 15 -7.81 -30.58 -14.14
CA PHE A 15 -6.62 -30.76 -14.96
C PHE A 15 -6.96 -31.47 -16.27
N LEU A 16 -6.82 -30.78 -17.40
CA LEU A 16 -6.66 -31.43 -18.70
C LEU A 16 -5.16 -31.47 -19.04
N VAL A 17 -4.60 -32.67 -18.93
CA VAL A 17 -3.22 -32.98 -19.30
C VAL A 17 -3.07 -32.86 -20.82
N GLY A 18 -2.34 -31.85 -21.27
CA GLY A 18 -1.94 -31.67 -22.67
C GLY A 18 -0.44 -31.85 -22.83
N CYS A 19 0.05 -33.09 -22.98
CA CYS A 19 1.43 -33.32 -23.39
C CYS A 19 1.61 -32.97 -24.87
N SER A 20 2.44 -31.98 -25.17
CA SER A 20 3.08 -31.87 -26.48
C SER A 20 4.57 -31.61 -26.29
N ASN A 21 5.39 -32.50 -26.84
CA ASN A 21 6.82 -32.57 -26.59
C ASN A 21 7.56 -32.19 -27.88
N SER A 22 7.98 -30.93 -28.02
CA SER A 22 8.91 -30.51 -29.08
C SER A 22 10.28 -30.18 -28.50
N ASN A 23 11.17 -31.15 -28.64
CA ASN A 23 12.58 -31.08 -28.30
C ASN A 23 13.34 -30.15 -29.27
N SER A 24 13.94 -29.08 -28.76
CA SER A 24 15.03 -28.32 -29.42
C SER A 24 16.01 -27.84 -28.36
N GLN A 25 17.16 -28.51 -28.31
CA GLN A 25 18.30 -28.20 -27.45
C GLN A 25 19.37 -27.52 -28.31
N GLU A 26 19.78 -26.30 -27.94
CA GLU A 26 21.06 -25.72 -28.40
C GLU A 26 21.89 -25.31 -27.17
N ASP A 27 23.01 -26.01 -26.99
CA ASP A 27 24.03 -25.69 -25.99
C ASP A 27 25.20 -24.95 -26.64
N ILE A 28 25.56 -23.75 -26.14
CA ILE A 28 26.93 -23.21 -26.11
C ILE A 28 26.98 -22.32 -24.84
N GLU A 29 27.48 -22.81 -23.71
CA GLU A 29 28.88 -22.94 -23.27
C GLU A 29 29.46 -21.68 -22.60
N LYS A 30 30.21 -21.94 -21.52
CA LYS A 30 30.67 -21.03 -20.47
C LYS A 30 31.79 -20.09 -20.93
N GLN A 31 31.94 -18.97 -20.23
CA GLN A 31 33.26 -18.64 -19.68
C GLN A 31 33.18 -17.90 -18.33
N ALA A 32 34.07 -18.28 -17.43
CA ALA A 32 34.31 -17.63 -16.15
C ALA A 32 35.80 -17.27 -16.06
N VAL A 33 36.11 -16.12 -15.47
CA VAL A 33 37.46 -15.66 -15.11
C VAL A 33 37.28 -14.90 -13.79
N GLU A 34 37.48 -15.56 -12.66
CA GLU A 34 38.70 -15.50 -11.83
C GLU A 34 38.92 -14.16 -11.10
N GLU A 35 38.68 -14.20 -9.79
CA GLU A 35 39.29 -13.33 -8.79
C GLU A 35 40.75 -13.79 -8.53
N PRO A 36 41.62 -12.93 -8.00
CA PRO A 36 42.38 -13.40 -6.84
C PRO A 36 42.44 -12.42 -5.64
N SER A 37 42.12 -12.97 -4.47
CA SER A 37 42.16 -12.36 -3.13
C SER A 37 43.56 -12.08 -2.52
N LYS A 38 43.54 -11.48 -1.30
CA LYS A 38 44.55 -11.52 -0.19
C LYS A 38 45.76 -10.53 -0.26
N THR A 39 46.35 -10.04 0.85
CA THR A 39 46.21 -10.37 2.30
C THR A 39 46.61 -9.20 3.25
N GLU A 40 46.15 -9.28 4.53
CA GLU A 40 46.82 -8.90 5.80
C GLU A 40 47.31 -7.45 6.12
N ASN A 41 46.61 -6.79 7.06
CA ASN A 41 46.92 -6.58 8.51
C ASN A 41 48.40 -6.65 9.02
N PRO A 42 48.76 -6.21 10.26
CA PRO A 42 48.06 -5.40 11.28
C PRO A 42 48.92 -4.25 11.90
N LYS A 43 48.43 -3.60 12.98
CA LYS A 43 49.06 -3.60 14.34
C LYS A 43 48.96 -2.28 15.15
N ASN A 44 48.09 -2.30 16.18
CA ASN A 44 48.25 -1.80 17.57
C ASN A 44 48.59 -0.30 17.85
N THR A 45 48.53 0.25 19.08
CA THR A 45 48.26 -0.26 20.46
C THR A 45 47.77 0.90 21.35
N ASP A 46 47.04 0.61 22.43
CA ASP A 46 47.03 1.31 23.75
C ASP A 46 46.63 2.81 23.81
N GLU A 47 46.23 3.46 24.91
CA GLU A 47 45.76 3.16 26.28
C GLU A 47 45.02 4.46 26.76
N ALA A 48 44.17 4.58 27.80
CA ALA A 48 43.50 3.68 28.76
C ALA A 48 42.39 4.49 29.50
N SER A 49 41.71 3.85 30.48
CA SER A 49 41.16 4.47 31.72
C SER A 49 39.89 5.35 31.62
N ASN A 50 38.94 5.35 32.57
CA ASN A 50 38.47 4.35 33.55
C ASN A 50 37.14 4.85 34.18
N THR A 51 36.44 3.97 34.92
CA THR A 51 35.53 4.26 36.05
C THR A 51 34.13 4.84 35.75
N GLU A 52 33.16 3.91 35.81
CA GLU A 52 31.95 3.95 36.67
C GLU A 52 31.45 5.31 37.22
N GLN A 53 30.16 5.61 37.02
CA GLN A 53 29.25 5.76 38.17
C GLN A 53 27.81 5.43 37.78
N SER A 54 27.22 4.46 38.47
CA SER A 54 25.79 4.18 38.48
C SER A 54 25.05 5.17 39.38
N GLU A 55 24.02 5.82 38.87
CA GLU A 55 22.96 6.39 39.72
C GLU A 55 21.67 5.58 39.55
N ASP A 56 21.22 5.09 40.70
CA ASP A 56 19.97 4.34 40.87
C ASP A 56 18.80 5.34 40.85
N THR A 57 17.75 5.07 40.08
CA THR A 57 16.50 5.82 40.14
C THR A 57 15.35 4.87 39.87
N GLU A 58 14.42 4.83 40.82
CA GLU A 58 13.28 3.89 40.84
C GLU A 58 12.41 3.95 39.57
N PRO A 59 11.76 2.84 39.20
CA PRO A 59 10.93 2.77 38.00
C PRO A 59 9.61 3.54 38.20
N THR A 60 9.55 4.78 37.71
CA THR A 60 8.32 5.58 37.67
C THR A 60 7.30 4.98 36.71
N SER A 61 6.38 4.14 37.19
CA SER A 61 5.40 3.40 36.38
C SER A 61 4.24 4.24 35.82
N SER A 62 4.35 5.58 35.78
CA SER A 62 3.28 6.49 35.32
C SER A 62 3.32 6.81 33.82
N THR A 63 4.48 6.68 33.15
CA THR A 63 4.65 7.11 31.75
C THR A 63 3.98 6.16 30.74
N SER A 64 3.77 4.90 31.09
CA SER A 64 3.19 3.93 30.15
C SER A 64 1.69 4.16 29.90
N SER A 65 0.94 4.58 30.92
CA SER A 65 -0.52 4.74 30.81
C SER A 65 -0.93 6.04 30.12
N SER A 66 -0.19 7.14 30.35
CA SER A 66 -0.45 8.41 29.67
C SER A 66 -0.28 8.29 28.16
N ASN A 67 0.78 7.62 27.73
CA ASN A 67 1.12 7.51 26.30
C ASN A 67 0.14 6.60 25.55
N SER A 68 -0.42 5.57 26.21
CA SER A 68 -1.49 4.74 25.61
C SER A 68 -2.82 5.48 25.49
N GLU A 69 -3.15 6.35 26.45
CA GLU A 69 -4.38 7.15 26.42
C GLU A 69 -4.29 8.24 25.33
N GLU A 70 -3.14 8.92 25.22
CA GLU A 70 -2.88 9.90 24.14
C GLU A 70 -2.94 9.26 22.74
N LEU A 71 -2.36 8.07 22.56
CA LEU A 71 -2.44 7.35 21.28
C LEU A 71 -3.88 6.92 20.95
N SER A 72 -4.63 6.43 21.95
CA SER A 72 -6.03 6.02 21.79
C SER A 72 -6.93 7.20 21.39
N GLN A 73 -6.73 8.38 22.01
CA GLN A 73 -7.43 9.59 21.63
C GLN A 73 -7.05 10.04 20.20
N ALA A 74 -5.75 10.11 19.89
CA ALA A 74 -5.29 10.54 18.57
C ALA A 74 -5.77 9.61 17.43
N PHE A 75 -5.85 8.30 17.69
CA PHE A 75 -6.40 7.33 16.73
C PHE A 75 -7.91 7.45 16.59
N THR A 76 -8.64 7.70 17.68
CA THR A 76 -10.07 8.01 17.63
C THR A 76 -10.35 9.28 16.81
N GLU A 77 -9.57 10.36 17.02
CA GLU A 77 -9.68 11.60 16.24
C GLU A 77 -9.45 11.34 14.74
N TYR A 78 -8.38 10.62 14.39
CA TYR A 78 -8.06 10.27 13.00
C TYR A 78 -9.15 9.42 12.32
N MET A 79 -9.64 8.35 12.99
CA MET A 79 -10.70 7.51 12.42
C MET A 79 -12.01 8.28 12.20
N ASN A 80 -12.33 9.24 13.07
CA ASN A 80 -13.48 10.14 12.90
C ASN A 80 -13.34 11.08 11.70
N GLU A 81 -12.13 11.40 11.25
CA GLU A 81 -11.90 12.18 10.02
C GLU A 81 -11.95 11.27 8.78
N ILE A 82 -11.27 10.13 8.81
CA ILE A 82 -11.23 9.16 7.69
C ILE A 82 -12.62 8.62 7.32
N VAL A 83 -13.46 8.28 8.30
CA VAL A 83 -14.80 7.73 8.03
C VAL A 83 -15.73 8.70 7.27
N LEU A 84 -15.44 10.01 7.31
CA LEU A 84 -16.19 11.01 6.57
C LEU A 84 -15.86 11.01 5.07
N LEU A 85 -14.66 10.56 4.68
CA LEU A 85 -14.21 10.51 3.29
C LEU A 85 -14.59 9.20 2.60
N ALA A 86 -14.70 8.09 3.34
CA ALA A 86 -14.95 6.75 2.80
C ALA A 86 -16.16 6.64 1.84
N PRO A 87 -17.33 7.28 2.08
CA PRO A 87 -18.47 7.21 1.15
C PRO A 87 -18.21 7.89 -0.19
N GLU A 88 -17.35 8.93 -0.21
CA GLU A 88 -16.98 9.61 -1.45
C GLU A 88 -15.93 8.80 -2.22
N GLU A 89 -14.97 8.16 -1.53
CA GLU A 89 -14.06 7.23 -2.20
C GLU A 89 -14.83 6.05 -2.81
N GLU A 90 -15.71 5.38 -2.06
CA GLU A 90 -16.55 4.28 -2.54
C GLU A 90 -17.36 4.68 -3.78
N ARG A 91 -17.92 5.90 -3.79
CA ARG A 91 -18.64 6.45 -4.95
C ARG A 91 -17.73 6.59 -6.18
N ILE A 92 -16.50 7.08 -6.00
CA ILE A 92 -15.56 7.32 -7.10
C ILE A 92 -15.02 6.00 -7.66
N ILE A 93 -14.68 5.04 -6.79
CA ILE A 93 -14.23 3.71 -7.24
C ILE A 93 -15.39 2.97 -7.91
N GLY A 94 -16.61 3.07 -7.38
CA GLY A 94 -17.81 2.52 -8.01
C GLY A 94 -18.08 3.05 -9.42
N LEU A 95 -17.74 4.32 -9.71
CA LEU A 95 -17.81 4.86 -11.07
C LEU A 95 -16.78 4.20 -12.01
N TYR A 96 -15.52 4.06 -11.56
CA TYR A 96 -14.48 3.37 -12.32
C TYR A 96 -14.82 1.89 -12.58
N ASP A 97 -15.29 1.18 -11.55
CA ASP A 97 -15.71 -0.22 -11.65
C ASP A 97 -16.94 -0.41 -12.55
N SER A 98 -17.80 0.62 -12.69
CA SER A 98 -19.00 0.56 -13.54
C SER A 98 -18.72 0.49 -15.04
N VAL A 99 -17.50 0.80 -15.49
CA VAL A 99 -17.10 0.79 -16.91
C VAL A 99 -15.89 -0.11 -17.21
N THR A 100 -15.35 -0.79 -16.20
CA THR A 100 -14.16 -1.64 -16.32
C THR A 100 -14.43 -3.09 -15.90
N GLY A 101 -13.43 -3.97 -16.08
CA GLY A 101 -13.53 -5.38 -15.70
C GLY A 101 -14.71 -6.10 -16.35
N VAL A 102 -15.59 -6.68 -15.54
CA VAL A 102 -16.81 -7.38 -16.01
C VAL A 102 -17.87 -6.45 -16.59
N ASN A 103 -17.78 -5.14 -16.32
CA ASN A 103 -18.70 -4.11 -16.82
C ASN A 103 -18.14 -3.38 -18.06
N TYR A 104 -16.98 -3.81 -18.57
CA TYR A 104 -16.39 -3.22 -19.78
C TYR A 104 -17.31 -3.36 -21.00
N VAL A 105 -17.45 -2.26 -21.75
CA VAL A 105 -18.24 -2.20 -22.99
C VAL A 105 -17.39 -1.70 -24.16
N ASN A 106 -16.71 -0.57 -23.99
CA ASN A 106 -15.78 0.01 -24.96
C ASN A 106 -14.90 1.09 -24.31
N ASP A 107 -13.82 1.44 -25.00
CA ASP A 107 -12.84 2.44 -24.60
C ASP A 107 -13.43 3.86 -24.44
N GLU A 108 -14.43 4.22 -25.25
CA GLU A 108 -15.11 5.53 -25.17
C GLU A 108 -15.86 5.71 -23.84
N MET A 109 -16.47 4.64 -23.31
CA MET A 109 -17.12 4.68 -22.00
C MET A 109 -16.10 4.85 -20.87
N ILE A 110 -14.99 4.09 -20.89
CA ILE A 110 -13.91 4.26 -19.90
C ILE A 110 -13.38 5.69 -19.96
N TYR A 111 -13.00 6.16 -21.15
CA TYR A 111 -12.42 7.48 -21.37
C TYR A 111 -13.32 8.59 -20.81
N ASN A 112 -14.61 8.58 -21.17
CA ASN A 112 -15.55 9.60 -20.72
C ASN A 112 -15.79 9.56 -19.21
N THR A 113 -15.93 8.38 -18.60
CA THR A 113 -16.13 8.25 -17.15
C THR A 113 -14.88 8.64 -16.37
N LEU A 114 -13.69 8.28 -16.85
CA LEU A 114 -12.42 8.70 -16.26
C LEU A 114 -12.26 10.22 -16.32
N LEU A 115 -12.42 10.81 -17.50
CA LEU A 115 -12.18 12.23 -17.75
C LEU A 115 -13.17 13.16 -17.05
N ASN A 116 -14.47 12.83 -17.11
CA ASN A 116 -15.53 13.72 -16.65
C ASN A 116 -15.88 13.51 -15.16
N ASP A 117 -15.81 12.28 -14.66
CA ASP A 117 -16.35 11.92 -13.35
C ASP A 117 -15.26 11.49 -12.35
N VAL A 118 -14.44 10.47 -12.70
CA VAL A 118 -13.48 9.86 -11.76
C VAL A 118 -12.32 10.81 -11.46
N ILE A 119 -11.55 11.25 -12.46
CA ILE A 119 -10.33 12.06 -12.25
C ILE A 119 -10.63 13.38 -11.54
N PRO A 120 -11.69 14.16 -11.88
CA PRO A 120 -12.02 15.38 -11.15
C PRO A 120 -12.44 15.13 -9.70
N SER A 121 -13.24 14.08 -9.44
CA SER A 121 -13.66 13.72 -8.08
C SER A 121 -12.50 13.21 -7.24
N TYR A 122 -11.67 12.32 -7.80
CA TYR A 122 -10.55 11.70 -7.08
C TYR A 122 -9.44 12.71 -6.75
N ARG A 123 -9.26 13.74 -7.59
CA ARG A 123 -8.42 14.90 -7.26
C ARG A 123 -8.93 15.64 -6.02
N GLN A 124 -10.24 15.88 -5.92
CA GLN A 124 -10.82 16.55 -4.76
C GLN A 124 -10.70 15.68 -3.50
N PHE A 125 -10.98 14.38 -3.63
CA PHE A 125 -10.76 13.41 -2.55
C PHE A 125 -9.31 13.42 -2.03
N ILE A 126 -8.29 13.50 -2.90
CA ILE A 126 -6.89 13.62 -2.46
C ILE A 126 -6.64 14.92 -1.69
N ILE A 127 -7.21 16.05 -2.12
CA ILE A 127 -7.09 17.32 -1.39
C ILE A 127 -7.72 17.22 0.01
N ASP A 128 -8.88 16.57 0.11
CA ASP A 128 -9.59 16.39 1.39
C ASP A 128 -8.89 15.36 2.29
N LEU A 129 -8.23 14.35 1.69
CA LEU A 129 -7.39 13.36 2.38
C LEU A 129 -6.10 14.00 2.91
N GLU A 130 -5.39 14.79 2.10
CA GLU A 130 -4.16 15.52 2.47
C GLU A 130 -4.41 16.63 3.51
N ALA A 131 -5.66 17.09 3.67
CA ALA A 131 -6.04 18.04 4.70
C ALA A 131 -6.10 17.42 6.11
N ILE A 132 -6.20 16.10 6.22
CA ILE A 132 -6.13 15.38 7.50
C ILE A 132 -4.67 15.39 7.96
N MET A 133 -4.41 15.94 9.16
CA MET A 133 -3.05 16.12 9.67
C MET A 133 -2.90 15.50 11.07
N PRO A 134 -2.72 14.17 11.19
CA PRO A 134 -2.57 13.51 12.47
C PRO A 134 -1.40 14.09 13.26
N LYS A 135 -1.57 14.32 14.57
CA LYS A 135 -0.49 14.87 15.41
C LYS A 135 0.47 13.80 15.89
N ASN A 136 -0.04 12.60 16.18
CA ASN A 136 0.77 11.45 16.57
C ASN A 136 1.59 10.95 15.37
N GLN A 137 2.88 10.64 15.59
CA GLN A 137 3.81 10.26 14.53
C GLN A 137 3.47 8.90 13.88
N GLU A 138 3.07 7.90 14.67
CA GLU A 138 2.71 6.56 14.18
C GLU A 138 1.48 6.62 13.27
N ILE A 139 0.51 7.47 13.61
CA ILE A 139 -0.70 7.70 12.81
C ILE A 139 -0.39 8.53 11.56
N ARG A 140 0.56 9.47 11.62
CA ARG A 140 1.02 10.24 10.46
C ARG A 140 1.68 9.33 9.43
N GLU A 141 2.64 8.51 9.84
CA GLU A 141 3.34 7.55 8.98
C GLU A 141 2.34 6.57 8.33
N LEU A 142 1.34 6.12 9.09
CA LEU A 142 0.23 5.32 8.56
C LEU A 142 -0.58 6.10 7.50
N HIS A 143 -0.96 7.34 7.79
CA HIS A 143 -1.76 8.16 6.88
C HIS A 143 -1.01 8.55 5.59
N GLU A 144 0.30 8.76 5.66
CA GLU A 144 1.16 9.03 4.51
C GLU A 144 1.11 7.88 3.49
N MET A 145 0.99 6.62 3.92
CA MET A 145 0.77 5.48 3.00
C MET A 145 -0.57 5.57 2.25
N TYR A 146 -1.63 6.06 2.90
CA TYR A 146 -2.93 6.25 2.23
C TYR A 146 -2.85 7.37 1.18
N ILE A 147 -2.19 8.49 1.52
CA ILE A 147 -1.93 9.59 0.57
C ILE A 147 -1.07 9.11 -0.61
N GLU A 148 -0.03 8.29 -0.36
CA GLU A 148 0.80 7.69 -1.41
C GLU A 148 -0.04 6.82 -2.35
N ALA A 149 -0.84 5.90 -1.80
CA ALA A 149 -1.68 5.01 -2.60
C ALA A 149 -2.70 5.77 -3.45
N ALA A 150 -3.38 6.76 -2.85
CA ALA A 150 -4.35 7.61 -3.56
C ALA A 150 -3.66 8.39 -4.70
N ASN A 151 -2.48 8.96 -4.47
CA ASN A 151 -1.71 9.64 -5.51
C ASN A 151 -1.26 8.70 -6.65
N ILE A 152 -0.80 7.48 -6.34
CA ILE A 152 -0.46 6.46 -7.35
C ILE A 152 -1.71 6.09 -8.18
N GLN A 153 -2.84 5.88 -7.53
CA GLN A 153 -4.11 5.54 -8.17
C GLN A 153 -4.63 6.68 -9.07
N TYR A 154 -4.55 7.93 -8.61
CA TYR A 154 -4.87 9.12 -9.42
C TYR A 154 -3.99 9.23 -10.67
N ASN A 155 -2.68 9.03 -10.51
CA ASN A 155 -1.73 9.04 -11.62
C ASN A 155 -2.03 7.91 -12.61
N SER A 156 -2.42 6.73 -12.12
CA SER A 156 -2.81 5.58 -12.94
C SER A 156 -4.08 5.85 -13.77
N PHE A 157 -5.10 6.49 -13.19
CA PHE A 157 -6.29 6.93 -13.94
C PHE A 157 -5.93 7.96 -15.02
N THR A 158 -5.05 8.91 -14.71
CA THR A 158 -4.56 9.89 -15.69
C THR A 158 -3.77 9.23 -16.82
N LEU A 159 -2.93 8.25 -16.49
CA LEU A 159 -2.12 7.49 -17.46
C LEU A 159 -3.01 6.62 -18.37
N MET A 160 -4.10 6.07 -17.83
CA MET A 160 -5.10 5.31 -18.59
C MET A 160 -5.82 6.19 -19.63
N ILE A 161 -6.09 7.47 -19.34
CA ILE A 161 -6.60 8.43 -20.35
C ILE A 161 -5.62 8.55 -21.52
N SER A 162 -4.35 8.87 -21.25
CA SER A 162 -3.34 9.02 -22.32
C SER A 162 -3.17 7.74 -23.13
N ALA A 163 -3.22 6.57 -22.48
CA ALA A 163 -3.13 5.28 -23.14
C ALA A 163 -4.31 5.00 -24.09
N LEU A 164 -5.53 5.44 -23.74
CA LEU A 164 -6.72 5.33 -24.59
C LEU A 164 -6.65 6.30 -25.79
N GLU A 165 -6.12 7.52 -25.59
CA GLU A 165 -5.91 8.50 -26.66
C GLU A 165 -4.85 8.05 -27.68
N GLU A 166 -3.74 7.48 -27.19
CA GLU A 166 -2.63 7.00 -28.02
C GLU A 166 -2.81 5.57 -28.56
N GLN A 167 -3.83 4.85 -28.07
CA GLN A 167 -4.03 3.40 -28.27
C GLN A 167 -2.81 2.56 -27.85
N ASN A 168 -2.16 2.98 -26.75
CA ASN A 168 -0.89 2.45 -26.28
C ASN A 168 -1.09 1.36 -25.21
N VAL A 169 -0.97 0.09 -25.62
CA VAL A 169 -1.17 -1.09 -24.76
C VAL A 169 -0.11 -1.21 -23.66
N ASP A 170 1.12 -0.75 -23.90
CA ASP A 170 2.18 -0.77 -22.89
C ASP A 170 1.85 0.23 -21.77
N THR A 171 1.33 1.41 -22.13
CA THR A 171 0.86 2.43 -21.17
C THR A 171 -0.41 2.01 -20.42
N ILE A 172 -1.33 1.25 -21.04
CA ILE A 172 -2.43 0.57 -20.30
C ILE A 172 -1.85 -0.41 -19.27
N THR A 173 -0.78 -1.13 -19.61
CA THR A 173 -0.15 -2.11 -18.71
C THR A 173 0.51 -1.41 -17.52
N GLU A 174 1.21 -0.30 -17.76
CA GLU A 174 1.79 0.57 -16.72
C GLU A 174 0.72 1.16 -15.78
N ALA A 175 -0.40 1.66 -16.33
CA ALA A 175 -1.52 2.16 -15.53
C ALA A 175 -2.12 1.06 -14.63
N ASN A 176 -2.26 -0.16 -15.13
CA ASN A 176 -2.75 -1.28 -14.31
C ASN A 176 -1.75 -1.69 -13.21
N GLN A 177 -0.45 -1.65 -13.48
CA GLN A 177 0.59 -1.89 -12.46
C GLN A 177 0.54 -0.85 -11.34
N GLY A 178 0.31 0.43 -11.68
CA GLY A 178 0.10 1.48 -10.69
C GLY A 178 -1.14 1.24 -9.82
N LEU A 179 -2.27 0.84 -10.42
CA LEU A 179 -3.48 0.48 -9.66
C LEU A 179 -3.25 -0.73 -8.72
N ASP A 180 -2.50 -1.74 -9.16
CA ASP A 180 -2.19 -2.90 -8.32
C ASP A 180 -1.24 -2.57 -7.16
N GLU A 181 -0.31 -1.64 -7.37
CA GLU A 181 0.58 -1.13 -6.32
C GLU A 181 -0.18 -0.24 -5.32
N ALA A 182 -1.05 0.66 -5.78
CA ALA A 182 -1.94 1.42 -4.89
C ALA A 182 -2.80 0.48 -4.04
N ARG A 183 -3.41 -0.55 -4.64
CA ARG A 183 -4.14 -1.60 -3.90
C ARG A 183 -3.27 -2.36 -2.90
N ARG A 184 -1.97 -2.51 -3.16
CA ARG A 184 -1.03 -3.13 -2.20
C ARG A 184 -0.84 -2.23 -0.99
N ILE A 185 -0.50 -0.96 -1.21
CA ILE A 185 -0.26 0.02 -0.15
C ILE A 185 -1.54 0.24 0.68
N LEU A 186 -2.74 0.28 0.06
CA LEU A 186 -4.01 0.35 0.79
C LEU A 186 -4.26 -0.85 1.71
N ARG A 187 -3.81 -2.06 1.35
CA ARG A 187 -3.90 -3.22 2.26
C ARG A 187 -2.94 -3.09 3.43
N ASP A 188 -1.72 -2.60 3.18
CA ASP A 188 -0.73 -2.39 4.23
C ASP A 188 -1.17 -1.27 5.20
N TRP A 189 -1.83 -0.22 4.68
CA TRP A 189 -2.54 0.78 5.48
C TRP A 189 -3.67 0.15 6.32
N LEU A 190 -4.55 -0.66 5.72
CA LEU A 190 -5.63 -1.33 6.47
C LEU A 190 -5.10 -2.20 7.60
N TYR A 191 -4.01 -2.95 7.40
CA TYR A 191 -3.38 -3.72 8.48
C TYR A 191 -2.82 -2.82 9.59
N GLY A 192 -2.24 -1.66 9.26
CA GLY A 192 -1.82 -0.67 10.25
C GLY A 192 -2.98 -0.07 11.05
N ILE A 193 -4.16 0.11 10.43
CA ILE A 193 -5.40 0.51 11.11
C ILE A 193 -5.88 -0.59 12.08
N GLU A 194 -5.85 -1.85 11.65
CA GLU A 194 -6.20 -3.01 12.49
C GLU A 194 -5.22 -3.18 13.67
N ASP A 195 -3.92 -2.96 13.46
CA ASP A 195 -2.91 -3.01 14.52
C ASP A 195 -3.06 -1.85 15.53
N LEU A 196 -3.32 -0.62 15.06
CA LEU A 196 -3.63 0.50 15.95
C LEU A 196 -4.94 0.29 16.73
N SER A 197 -5.98 -0.28 16.11
CA SER A 197 -7.22 -0.67 16.80
C SER A 197 -6.94 -1.65 17.93
N GLN A 198 -6.16 -2.72 17.67
CA GLN A 198 -5.77 -3.70 18.68
C GLN A 198 -4.91 -3.08 19.80
N LYS A 199 -3.97 -2.20 19.45
CA LYS A 199 -3.05 -1.53 20.37
C LYS A 199 -3.74 -0.52 21.30
N THR A 200 -4.79 0.15 20.81
CA THR A 200 -5.50 1.22 21.53
C THR A 200 -6.82 0.79 22.16
N GLY A 201 -7.41 -0.32 21.72
CA GLY A 201 -8.75 -0.76 22.10
C GLY A 201 -9.89 0.02 21.44
N VAL A 202 -9.59 0.89 20.48
CA VAL A 202 -10.59 1.65 19.71
C VAL A 202 -11.23 0.75 18.66
N SER A 203 -12.57 0.72 18.62
CA SER A 203 -13.34 -0.07 17.64
C SER A 203 -13.29 0.55 16.24
N LEU A 204 -13.42 -0.30 15.22
CA LEU A 204 -13.60 0.08 13.81
C LEU A 204 -15.07 -0.08 13.33
N GLU A 205 -16.01 -0.37 14.25
CA GLU A 205 -17.46 -0.56 14.01
C GLU A 205 -18.27 0.76 13.93
#